data_AF-A0A183DEK1-F1
#
_entry.id   AF-A0A183DEK1-F1
#
_cell.length_a   1.000
_cell.length_b   1.000
_cell.length_c   1.000
_cell.angle_alpha   90.00
_cell.angle_beta   90.00
_cell.angle_gamma   90.00
#
_symmetry.space_group_name_H-M   'P 1'
#
loop_
_entity.id
_entity.type
_entity.pdbx_description
1 polymer ?
#
loop_
_entity_poly.entity_id
_entity_poly.type
_entity_poly.pdbx_seq_one_letter_code
_entity_poly.pdbx_strand_id
1 'polypeptide(L)'
;MSSDNPNDFYLRYYVGHKGKFGHEFLEFEFRPDGKMRYANNSQYKNDTLIRKEAYVGKIVLDELKRIIDDSEIMQVRPETLLQHPVGMDRKSVTEFHFYERRR
;
A
#
# COMPACT_ATOMS: atom_id res chain seq x y z
N MET A 1 -16.95 -23.09 3.02
CA MET A 1 -17.17 -21.63 3.00
C MET A 1 -16.03 -21.02 3.78
N SER A 2 -15.17 -20.25 3.10
CA SER A 2 -14.08 -19.51 3.74
C SER A 2 -14.67 -18.61 4.82
N SER A 3 -14.09 -18.66 6.01
CA SER A 3 -14.41 -17.76 7.11
C SER A 3 -13.84 -16.38 6.78
N ASP A 4 -14.58 -15.60 5.98
CA ASP A 4 -14.27 -14.20 5.73
C ASP A 4 -14.50 -13.44 7.04
N ASN A 5 -13.44 -13.35 7.85
CA ASN A 5 -13.46 -12.59 9.08
C ASN A 5 -13.33 -11.11 8.68
N PRO A 6 -14.31 -10.24 8.98
CA PRO A 6 -14.28 -8.84 8.58
C PRO A 6 -13.01 -8.08 9.03
N ASN A 7 -12.33 -8.62 10.04
CA ASN A 7 -11.10 -8.07 10.62
C ASN A 7 -9.82 -8.42 9.85
N ASP A 8 -9.88 -9.23 8.80
CA ASP A 8 -8.67 -9.76 8.13
C ASP A 8 -8.21 -8.91 6.93
N PHE A 9 -8.97 -7.86 6.55
CA PHE A 9 -8.59 -6.98 5.45
C PHE A 9 -7.62 -5.87 5.89
N TYR A 10 -6.42 -5.89 5.31
CA TYR A 10 -5.42 -4.84 5.47
C TYR A 10 -4.71 -4.59 4.14
N LEU A 11 -4.49 -3.33 3.81
CA LEU A 11 -3.79 -2.92 2.60
C LEU A 11 -2.84 -1.78 2.96
N ARG A 12 -1.57 -1.90 2.58
CA ARG A 12 -0.60 -0.82 2.68
C ARG A 12 0.17 -0.74 1.37
N TYR A 13 0.44 0.48 0.95
CA TYR A 13 1.31 0.76 -0.18
C TYR A 13 2.34 1.78 0.25
N TYR A 14 3.59 1.51 -0.10
CA TYR A 14 4.69 2.41 0.14
C TYR A 14 5.53 2.55 -1.13
N VAL A 15 5.89 3.77 -1.46
CA VAL A 15 6.92 4.03 -2.47
C VAL A 15 7.78 5.17 -1.97
N GLY A 16 9.09 4.98 -2.00
CA GLY A 16 10.00 6.02 -1.56
C GLY A 16 11.38 5.89 -2.18
N HIS A 17 12.14 6.96 -2.08
CA HIS A 17 13.52 6.95 -2.50
C HIS A 17 14.31 7.94 -1.65
N LYS A 18 15.59 7.62 -1.46
CA LYS A 18 16.49 8.49 -0.69
C LYS A 18 17.42 9.15 -1.68
N GLY A 19 17.11 10.40 -2.03
CA GLY A 19 17.92 11.20 -2.94
C GLY A 19 18.90 12.11 -2.20
N LYS A 20 19.62 12.92 -2.98
CA LYS A 20 20.54 13.96 -2.48
C LYS A 20 19.88 14.94 -1.49
N PHE A 21 18.57 15.14 -1.63
CA PHE A 21 17.79 16.10 -0.86
C PHE A 21 16.97 15.45 0.27
N GLY A 22 17.26 14.21 0.62
CA GLY A 22 16.61 13.51 1.73
C GLY A 22 15.64 12.43 1.25
N HIS A 23 14.65 12.14 2.09
CA HIS A 23 13.75 11.01 1.88
C HIS A 23 12.41 11.49 1.35
N GLU A 24 12.11 11.13 0.11
CA GLU A 24 10.80 11.36 -0.51
C GLU A 24 10.00 10.07 -0.53
N PHE A 25 8.73 10.14 -0.13
CA PHE A 25 7.86 8.98 -0.11
C PHE A 25 6.38 9.33 -0.26
N LEU A 26 5.62 8.33 -0.70
CA LEU A 26 4.18 8.28 -0.68
C LEU A 26 3.77 6.98 0.00
N GLU A 27 2.84 7.07 0.95
CA GLU A 27 2.29 5.94 1.67
C GLU A 27 0.78 6.09 1.84
N PHE A 28 0.08 4.98 1.68
CA PHE A 28 -1.30 4.86 2.13
C PHE A 28 -1.59 3.51 2.76
N GLU A 29 -2.54 3.50 3.68
CA GLU A 29 -2.96 2.33 4.45
C GLU A 29 -4.48 2.30 4.59
N PHE A 30 -5.09 1.13 4.43
CA PHE A 30 -6.48 0.83 4.74
C PHE A 30 -6.55 -0.28 5.78
N ARG A 31 -7.26 0.00 6.87
CA ARG A 31 -7.51 -0.92 7.98
C ARG A 31 -8.89 -1.58 7.85
N PRO A 32 -9.13 -2.72 8.53
CA PRO A 32 -10.41 -3.42 8.43
C PRO A 32 -11.59 -2.61 8.99
N ASP A 33 -11.32 -1.68 9.90
CA ASP A 33 -12.31 -0.75 10.48
C ASP A 33 -12.68 0.41 9.54
N GLY A 34 -12.16 0.43 8.31
CA GLY A 34 -12.38 1.50 7.34
C GLY A 34 -11.50 2.72 7.57
N LYS A 35 -10.58 2.70 8.54
CA LYS A 35 -9.63 3.79 8.72
C LYS A 35 -8.62 3.81 7.57
N MET A 36 -8.62 4.89 6.81
CA MET A 36 -7.64 5.19 5.78
C MET A 36 -6.64 6.22 6.28
N ARG A 37 -5.35 5.97 6.04
CA ARG A 37 -4.24 6.88 6.37
C ARG A 37 -3.44 7.15 5.11
N TYR A 38 -3.10 8.41 4.88
CA TYR A 38 -2.31 8.87 3.76
C TYR A 38 -1.16 9.75 4.26
N ALA A 39 0.04 9.48 3.77
CA ALA A 39 1.22 10.29 4.02
C ALA A 39 1.97 10.54 2.71
N ASN A 40 2.27 11.80 2.41
CA ASN A 40 3.08 12.16 1.24
C ASN A 40 4.13 13.20 1.65
N ASN A 41 5.39 12.83 1.48
CA ASN A 41 6.54 13.70 1.62
C ASN A 41 7.26 13.77 0.27
N SER A 42 6.88 14.72 -0.57
CA SER A 42 7.48 14.92 -1.89
C SER A 42 8.57 15.98 -1.91
N GLN A 43 8.79 16.70 -0.80
CA GLN A 43 9.69 17.86 -0.69
C GLN A 43 9.53 18.91 -1.81
N TYR A 44 8.40 18.92 -2.52
CA TYR A 44 8.15 19.85 -3.61
C TYR A 44 7.95 21.25 -3.04
N LYS A 45 8.80 22.21 -3.46
CA LYS A 45 8.70 23.63 -3.08
C LYS A 45 8.62 23.91 -1.57
N ASN A 46 9.39 23.18 -0.76
CA ASN A 46 9.38 23.28 0.71
C ASN A 46 8.05 22.88 1.37
N ASP A 47 7.22 22.08 0.70
CA ASP A 47 6.00 21.56 1.33
C ASP A 47 6.33 20.75 2.59
N THR A 48 5.52 20.95 3.62
CA THR A 48 5.55 20.14 4.82
C THR A 48 4.89 18.78 4.54
N LEU A 49 5.36 17.73 5.23
CA LEU A 49 4.80 16.38 5.12
C LEU A 49 3.26 16.40 5.26
N ILE A 50 2.57 15.96 4.21
CA ILE A 50 1.10 15.90 4.20
C ILE A 50 0.69 14.60 4.89
N ARG A 51 -0.12 14.72 5.94
CA ARG A 51 -0.79 13.59 6.61
C ARG A 51 -2.29 13.80 6.63
N LYS A 52 -3.03 12.79 6.21
CA LYS A 52 -4.51 12.78 6.26
C LYS A 52 -4.99 11.45 6.79
N GLU A 53 -6.04 11.50 7.58
CA GLU A 53 -6.78 10.32 8.05
C GLU A 53 -8.26 10.55 7.78
N ALA A 54 -8.95 9.49 7.36
CA ALA A 54 -10.39 9.49 7.13
C ALA A 54 -10.96 8.10 7.40
N TYR A 55 -12.28 8.01 7.59
CA TYR A 55 -12.99 6.74 7.56
C TYR A 55 -13.70 6.60 6.21
N VAL A 56 -13.52 5.46 5.57
CA VAL A 56 -14.22 5.13 4.32
C VAL A 56 -15.37 4.17 4.61
N GLY A 57 -16.42 4.25 3.80
CA GLY A 57 -17.54 3.32 3.88
C GLY A 57 -17.16 1.92 3.40
N LYS A 58 -17.92 0.91 3.83
CA LYS A 58 -17.72 -0.50 3.44
C LYS A 58 -17.62 -0.68 1.92
N ILE A 59 -18.41 0.04 1.13
CA ILE A 59 -18.39 -0.02 -0.34
C ILE A 59 -17.01 0.26 -0.93
N VAL A 60 -16.19 1.12 -0.30
CA VAL A 60 -14.83 1.42 -0.74
C VAL A 60 -13.91 0.24 -0.43
N LEU A 61 -14.03 -0.38 0.74
CA LEU A 61 -13.23 -1.55 1.11
C LEU A 61 -13.55 -2.74 0.22
N ASP A 62 -14.84 -2.98 -0.06
CA ASP A 62 -15.29 -4.06 -0.94
C ASP A 62 -14.74 -3.87 -2.36
N GLU A 63 -14.73 -2.64 -2.87
CA GLU A 63 -14.17 -2.34 -4.19
C GLU A 63 -12.65 -2.49 -4.24
N LEU A 64 -11.93 -2.12 -3.17
CA LEU A 64 -10.50 -2.39 -3.06
C LEU A 64 -10.21 -3.89 -3.12
N LYS A 65 -10.95 -4.70 -2.36
CA LYS A 65 -10.86 -6.17 -2.41
C LYS A 65 -11.08 -6.70 -3.83
N ARG A 66 -12.15 -6.24 -4.50
CA ARG A 66 -12.46 -6.62 -5.89
C ARG A 66 -11.32 -6.29 -6.86
N ILE A 67 -10.75 -5.08 -6.77
CA ILE A 67 -9.61 -4.67 -7.62
C ILE A 67 -8.38 -5.56 -7.38
N ILE A 68 -8.11 -5.91 -6.11
CA ILE A 68 -6.99 -6.78 -5.74
C ILE A 68 -7.19 -8.19 -6.31
N ASP A 69 -8.38 -8.77 -6.13
CA ASP A 69 -8.72 -10.10 -6.62
C ASP A 69 -8.61 -10.16 -8.16
N ASP A 70 -9.22 -9.18 -8.86
CA ASP A 70 -9.19 -9.09 -10.32
C ASP A 70 -7.78 -8.89 -10.88
N SER A 71 -6.88 -8.25 -10.13
CA SER A 71 -5.50 -8.01 -10.56
C SER A 71 -4.62 -9.25 -10.53
N GLU A 72 -5.06 -10.32 -9.85
CA GLU A 72 -4.29 -11.53 -9.58
C GLU A 72 -2.92 -11.26 -8.92
N ILE A 73 -2.72 -10.08 -8.31
CA ILE A 73 -1.43 -9.69 -7.71
C ILE A 73 -0.97 -10.66 -6.63
N MET A 74 -1.93 -11.34 -5.99
CA MET A 74 -1.71 -12.40 -4.98
C MET A 74 -1.02 -13.65 -5.53
N GLN A 75 -1.06 -13.84 -6.85
CA GLN A 75 -0.41 -14.96 -7.53
C GLN A 75 1.00 -14.59 -8.01
N VAL A 76 1.36 -13.31 -7.97
CA VAL A 76 2.63 -12.81 -8.47
C VAL A 76 3.73 -13.10 -7.43
N ARG A 77 4.79 -13.75 -7.89
CA ARG A 77 5.98 -14.00 -7.08
C ARG A 77 6.79 -12.72 -6.87
N PRO A 78 7.29 -12.43 -5.66
CA PRO A 78 8.06 -11.21 -5.37
C PRO A 78 9.25 -11.00 -6.31
N GLU A 79 9.91 -12.08 -6.76
CA GLU A 79 11.06 -12.02 -7.65
C GLU A 79 10.71 -11.46 -9.04
N THR A 80 9.45 -11.62 -9.47
CA THR A 80 8.95 -11.07 -10.74
C THR A 80 8.73 -9.56 -10.67
N LEU A 81 8.47 -9.01 -9.48
CA LEU A 81 8.24 -7.57 -9.29
C LEU A 81 9.54 -6.75 -9.24
N LEU A 82 10.70 -7.40 -9.09
CA LEU A 82 12.01 -6.76 -8.94
C LEU A 82 12.79 -6.59 -10.25
N GLN A 83 12.14 -6.72 -11.42
CA GLN A 83 12.83 -6.75 -12.73
C GLN A 83 13.44 -5.42 -13.19
N HIS A 84 13.19 -4.30 -12.50
CA HIS A 84 13.93 -3.07 -12.77
C HIS A 84 15.20 -3.04 -11.93
N PRO A 85 16.38 -2.72 -12.50
CA PRO A 85 17.56 -2.47 -11.69
C PRO A 85 17.19 -1.37 -10.70
N VAL A 86 17.06 -1.75 -9.44
CA VAL A 86 16.94 -0.87 -8.29
C VAL A 86 18.24 -0.08 -8.30
N GLY A 87 18.27 1.03 -9.05
CA GLY A 87 19.34 2.00 -8.94
C GLY A 87 19.51 2.31 -7.46
N MET A 88 20.74 2.47 -7.00
CA MET A 88 21.16 2.49 -5.59
C MET A 88 20.34 3.42 -4.66
N ASP A 89 19.53 4.32 -5.24
CA ASP A 89 18.74 5.35 -4.58
C ASP A 89 17.21 5.15 -4.58
N ARG A 90 16.62 4.23 -5.38
CA ARG A 90 15.14 4.07 -5.50
C ARG A 90 14.64 2.80 -4.81
N LYS A 91 13.71 2.90 -3.86
CA LYS A 91 13.05 1.75 -3.21
C LYS A 91 11.53 1.83 -3.35
N SER A 92 10.97 1.26 -4.42
CA SER A 92 9.55 0.93 -4.44
C SER A 92 9.34 -0.34 -3.61
N VAL A 93 8.82 -0.20 -2.39
CA VAL A 93 8.46 -1.33 -1.52
C VAL A 93 6.94 -1.41 -1.48
N THR A 94 6.38 -2.10 -2.47
CA THR A 94 4.97 -2.42 -2.47
C THR A 94 4.75 -3.59 -1.53
N GLU A 95 4.42 -3.30 -0.27
CA GLU A 95 4.21 -4.32 0.76
C GLU A 95 2.72 -4.60 0.96
N PHE A 96 2.23 -5.58 0.24
CA PHE A 96 0.87 -6.07 0.38
C PHE A 96 0.78 -7.08 1.53
N HIS A 97 0.23 -6.67 2.68
CA HIS A 97 -0.06 -7.57 3.80
C HIS A 97 -1.52 -8.00 3.74
N PHE A 98 -1.82 -8.97 2.88
CA PHE A 98 -3.13 -9.61 2.89
C PHE A 98 -3.07 -10.83 3.80
N TYR A 99 -3.66 -10.73 4.99
CA TYR A 99 -3.88 -11.89 5.84
C TYR A 99 -5.00 -12.73 5.25
N GLU A 100 -4.66 -13.59 4.29
CA GLU A 100 -5.47 -14.79 4.08
C GLU A 100 -4.60 -15.98 4.45
N ARG A 101 -4.80 -16.50 5.66
CA ARG A 101 -4.22 -17.77 6.09
C ARG A 101 -4.65 -18.85 5.10
N ARG A 102 -3.84 -19.11 4.08
CA ARG A 102 -3.90 -20.40 3.40
C ARG A 102 -3.37 -21.44 4.38
N ARG A 103 -4.21 -22.44 4.64
CA ARG A 103 -3.83 -23.69 5.32
C ARG A 103 -2.69 -24.36 4.58
#